data_AF-A0A2N0P0Q3-F1
#
_entry.id   AF-A0A2N0P0Q3-F1
#
_cell.length_a   1.000
_cell.length_b   1.000
_cell.length_c   1.000
_cell.angle_alpha   90.00
_cell.angle_beta   90.00
_cell.angle_gamma   90.00
#
_symmetry.space_group_name_H-M   'P 1'
#
loop_
_entity.id
_entity.type
_entity.pdbx_description
1 polymer ?
#
loop_
_entity_poly.entity_id
_entity_poly.type
_entity_poly.pdbx_seq_one_letter_code
_entity_poly.pdbx_strand_id
1 'polypeptide(L)'
;DIFHELENESHAYLFYKYADEDVKNKVIKHPMDLFTINLKLENNQYKSLKEFEEDIRLIFRNCYTYNDIKSKEYCLGEKLESIFNEKWNE
;
A
#
# COMPACT_ATOMS: atom_id res chain seq x y z
N ASP A 1 -13.47 1.42 -8.51
CA ASP A 1 -12.33 0.75 -9.18
C ASP A 1 -11.54 -0.01 -8.12
N ILE A 2 -10.52 -0.78 -8.50
CA ILE A 2 -9.73 -1.60 -7.57
C ILE A 2 -9.19 -0.76 -6.40
N PHE A 3 -8.82 0.50 -6.66
CA PHE A 3 -8.34 1.41 -5.64
C PHE A 3 -9.43 1.73 -4.59
N HIS A 4 -10.62 2.12 -5.04
CA HIS A 4 -11.74 2.38 -4.13
C HIS A 4 -12.15 1.13 -3.33
N GLU A 5 -12.01 -0.08 -3.89
CA GLU A 5 -12.30 -1.32 -3.17
C GLU A 5 -11.27 -1.58 -2.06
N LEU A 6 -9.98 -1.36 -2.35
CA LEU A 6 -8.93 -1.44 -1.33
C LEU A 6 -9.13 -0.43 -0.21
N GLU A 7 -9.52 0.82 -0.52
CA GLU A 7 -9.74 1.86 0.51
C GLU A 7 -10.90 1.53 1.45
N ASN A 8 -11.89 0.76 1.00
CA ASN A 8 -13.05 0.38 1.81
C ASN A 8 -12.84 -0.89 2.65
N GLU A 9 -11.68 -1.55 2.53
CA GLU A 9 -11.35 -2.68 3.39
C GLU A 9 -11.16 -2.22 4.84
N SER A 10 -11.67 -2.98 5.80
CA SER A 10 -11.74 -2.57 7.21
C SER A 10 -10.37 -2.31 7.88
N HIS A 11 -9.28 -2.66 7.19
CA HIS A 11 -7.91 -2.51 7.66
C HIS A 11 -7.07 -1.58 6.77
N ALA A 12 -7.65 -0.99 5.72
CA ALA A 12 -6.97 -0.08 4.81
C ALA A 12 -6.42 1.18 5.52
N TYR A 13 -7.05 1.58 6.62
CA TYR A 13 -6.63 2.72 7.44
C TYR A 13 -5.18 2.62 7.94
N LEU A 14 -4.64 1.39 8.09
CA LEU A 14 -3.24 1.16 8.48
C LEU A 14 -2.24 1.49 7.36
N PHE A 15 -2.72 1.52 6.12
CA PHE A 15 -1.93 1.77 4.92
C PHE A 15 -2.29 3.09 4.25
N TYR A 16 -3.20 3.87 4.86
CA TYR A 16 -3.72 5.09 4.28
C TYR A 16 -2.68 6.21 4.27
N LYS A 17 -1.86 6.31 5.31
CA LYS A 17 -0.79 7.32 5.38
C LYS A 17 0.37 6.83 6.25
N TYR A 18 1.60 7.02 5.79
CA TYR A 18 2.78 6.78 6.63
C TYR A 18 2.82 7.72 7.84
N ALA A 19 3.17 7.19 9.01
CA ALA A 19 3.53 8.04 10.14
C ALA A 19 4.92 8.64 9.91
N ASP A 20 5.11 9.91 10.29
CA ASP A 20 6.40 10.62 10.13
C ASP A 20 7.57 9.87 10.79
N GLU A 21 7.31 9.11 11.85
CA GLU A 21 8.32 8.32 12.57
C GLU A 21 8.86 7.15 11.74
N ASP A 22 8.02 6.50 10.94
CA ASP A 22 8.41 5.36 10.09
C ASP A 22 9.36 5.80 8.97
N VAL A 23 9.12 7.00 8.42
CA VAL A 23 9.98 7.62 7.40
C VAL A 23 11.32 8.07 8.01
N LYS A 24 11.31 8.55 9.26
CA LYS A 24 12.48 9.12 9.93
C LYS A 24 13.54 8.09 10.31
N ASN A 25 13.15 6.83 10.55
CA ASN A 25 14.07 5.75 10.91
C ASN A 25 14.85 5.16 9.71
N LYS A 26 14.64 5.65 8.48
CA LYS A 26 15.35 5.25 7.25
C LYS A 26 15.33 3.75 6.91
N VAL A 27 14.50 2.95 7.57
CA VAL A 27 14.32 1.53 7.23
C VAL A 27 13.67 1.41 5.85
N ILE A 28 12.71 2.29 5.56
CA ILE A 28 12.00 2.34 4.30
C ILE A 28 12.67 3.36 3.38
N LYS A 29 13.22 2.89 2.26
CA LYS A 29 13.92 3.73 1.27
C LYS A 29 12.96 4.48 0.35
N HIS A 30 11.80 3.89 0.08
CA HIS A 30 10.78 4.41 -0.83
C HIS A 30 9.42 4.30 -0.16
N PRO A 31 9.03 5.30 0.68
CA PRO A 31 7.72 5.30 1.30
C PRO A 31 6.61 5.40 0.25
N MET A 32 5.50 4.73 0.49
CA MET A 32 4.31 4.73 -0.35
C MET A 32 3.08 4.38 0.49
N ASP A 33 1.98 5.10 0.31
CA ASP A 33 0.73 4.87 1.02
C ASP A 33 -0.47 5.16 0.11
N LEU A 34 -1.66 4.70 0.49
CA LEU A 34 -2.86 4.84 -0.35
C LEU A 34 -3.17 6.32 -0.60
N PHE A 35 -2.97 7.21 0.37
CA PHE A 35 -3.15 8.65 0.16
C PHE A 35 -2.24 9.20 -0.96
N THR A 36 -0.96 8.83 -0.95
CA THR A 36 -0.01 9.21 -2.01
C THR A 36 -0.43 8.65 -3.37
N ILE A 37 -0.89 7.40 -3.42
CA ILE A 37 -1.41 6.80 -4.65
C ILE A 37 -2.64 7.55 -5.16
N ASN A 38 -3.58 7.92 -4.28
CA ASN A 38 -4.75 8.71 -4.64
C ASN A 38 -4.33 10.07 -5.23
N LEU A 39 -3.38 10.77 -4.59
CA LEU A 39 -2.84 12.03 -5.13
C LEU A 39 -2.18 11.84 -6.49
N LYS A 40 -1.44 10.74 -6.71
CA LYS A 40 -0.83 10.43 -8.01
C LYS A 40 -1.89 10.17 -9.09
N LEU A 41 -2.98 9.50 -8.76
CA LEU A 41 -4.13 9.29 -9.64
C LEU A 41 -4.80 10.61 -10.00
N GLU A 42 -5.19 11.42 -9.00
CA GLU A 42 -5.85 12.72 -9.19
C GLU A 42 -5.03 13.68 -10.05
N ASN A 43 -3.70 13.61 -9.94
CA ASN A 43 -2.77 14.45 -10.70
C ASN A 43 -2.28 13.81 -12.02
N ASN A 44 -2.89 12.69 -12.47
CA ASN A 44 -2.52 11.97 -13.70
C ASN A 44 -1.01 11.64 -13.80
N GLN A 45 -0.40 11.25 -12.67
CA GLN A 45 1.04 11.00 -12.59
C GLN A 45 1.45 9.58 -13.00
N TYR A 46 0.48 8.67 -13.15
CA TYR A 46 0.73 7.32 -13.66
C TYR A 46 0.66 7.30 -15.17
N LYS A 47 1.76 6.90 -15.83
CA LYS A 47 1.82 6.75 -17.29
C LYS A 47 1.31 5.39 -17.77
N SER A 48 1.19 4.44 -16.85
CA SER A 48 0.69 3.10 -17.13
C SER A 48 0.09 2.46 -15.89
N LEU A 49 -0.77 1.46 -16.10
CA LEU A 49 -1.31 0.61 -15.03
C LEU A 49 -0.20 -0.11 -14.24
N LYS A 50 0.92 -0.40 -14.90
CA LYS A 50 2.08 -1.04 -14.27
C LYS A 50 2.71 -0.15 -13.19
N GLU A 51 2.84 1.16 -13.44
CA GLU A 51 3.38 2.09 -12.43
C GLU A 51 2.46 2.20 -11.22
N PHE A 52 1.14 2.14 -11.43
CA PHE A 52 0.15 2.10 -10.36
C PHE A 52 0.25 0.80 -9.54
N GLU A 53 0.32 -0.35 -10.21
CA GLU A 53 0.52 -1.65 -9.55
C GLU A 53 1.80 -1.68 -8.71
N GLU A 54 2.90 -1.16 -9.26
CA GLU A 54 4.20 -1.14 -8.58
C GLU A 54 4.15 -0.38 -7.26
N ASP A 55 3.40 0.74 -7.20
CA ASP A 55 3.21 1.50 -5.96
C ASP A 55 2.32 0.77 -4.95
N ILE A 56 1.23 0.13 -5.38
CA ILE A 56 0.39 -0.68 -4.48
C ILE A 56 1.23 -1.82 -3.88
N ARG A 57 2.02 -2.51 -4.71
CA ARG A 57 2.92 -3.57 -4.22
C ARG A 57 4.03 -3.04 -3.31
N LEU A 58 4.45 -1.79 -3.49
CA LEU A 58 5.44 -1.15 -2.62
C LEU A 58 4.90 -0.95 -1.20
N ILE A 59 3.61 -0.65 -1.04
CA ILE A 59 2.95 -0.60 0.29
C ILE A 59 3.15 -1.91 1.05
N PHE A 60 2.86 -3.05 0.40
CA PHE A 60 2.98 -4.38 1.03
C PHE A 60 4.44 -4.73 1.34
N ARG A 61 5.36 -4.50 0.40
CA ARG A 61 6.80 -4.75 0.62
C ARG A 61 7.35 -3.94 1.79
N ASN A 62 6.96 -2.68 1.89
CA ASN A 62 7.39 -1.84 3.01
C ASN A 62 6.77 -2.32 4.33
N CYS A 63 5.50 -2.74 4.33
CA CYS A 63 4.85 -3.35 5.49
C CYS A 63 5.66 -4.56 6.01
N TYR A 64 6.04 -5.48 5.13
CA TYR A 64 6.77 -6.70 5.52
C TYR A 64 8.23 -6.44 5.89
N THR A 65 8.81 -5.35 5.39
CA THR A 65 10.18 -4.94 5.75
C THR A 65 10.25 -4.38 7.16
N TYR A 66 9.21 -3.64 7.57
CA TYR A 66 9.21 -2.93 8.85
C TYR A 66 8.61 -3.76 10.00
N ASN A 67 7.55 -4.51 9.72
CA ASN A 67 6.78 -5.20 10.74
C ASN A 67 7.28 -6.63 10.95
N ASP A 68 7.25 -7.09 12.20
CA ASP A 68 7.53 -8.49 12.53
C ASP A 68 6.48 -9.41 11.91
N ILE A 69 6.86 -10.59 11.42
CA ILE A 69 5.96 -11.56 10.78
C ILE A 69 4.80 -12.00 11.69
N LYS A 70 4.95 -11.89 13.01
CA LYS A 70 3.89 -12.19 14.00
C LYS A 70 3.05 -10.98 14.38
N SER A 71 3.38 -9.78 13.87
CA SER A 71 2.65 -8.57 14.16
C SER A 71 1.29 -8.57 13.47
N LYS A 72 0.37 -7.78 14.02
CA LYS A 72 -0.97 -7.61 13.45
C LYS A 72 -0.89 -6.92 12.08
N GLU A 73 -0.02 -5.94 11.95
CA GLU A 73 0.22 -5.15 10.74
C GLU A 73 0.69 -6.03 9.58
N TYR A 74 1.64 -6.94 9.84
CA TYR A 74 2.12 -7.89 8.83
C TYR A 74 0.97 -8.77 8.32
N CYS A 75 0.21 -9.41 9.22
CA CYS A 75 -0.93 -10.26 8.86
C CYS A 75 -2.03 -9.49 8.11
N LEU A 76 -2.27 -8.23 8.46
CA LEU A 76 -3.23 -7.39 7.74
C LEU A 76 -2.71 -6.95 6.37
N GLY A 77 -1.41 -6.75 6.22
CA GLY A 77 -0.76 -6.55 4.92
C GLY A 77 -0.98 -7.74 3.99
N GLU A 78 -0.79 -8.97 4.48
CA GLU A 78 -1.02 -10.19 3.69
C GLU A 78 -2.48 -10.30 3.22
N LYS A 79 -3.44 -9.97 4.09
CA LYS A 79 -4.86 -9.99 3.73
C LYS A 79 -5.18 -8.98 2.64
N LEU A 80 -4.70 -7.75 2.78
CA LEU A 80 -4.95 -6.69 1.81
C LEU A 80 -4.26 -6.99 0.46
N GLU A 81 -3.06 -7.58 0.49
CA GLU A 81 -2.37 -8.05 -0.72
C GLU A 81 -3.12 -9.19 -1.41
N SER A 82 -3.72 -10.12 -0.65
CA SER A 82 -4.55 -11.19 -1.22
C SER A 82 -5.75 -10.61 -1.98
N ILE A 83 -6.48 -9.68 -1.36
CA ILE A 83 -7.63 -9.00 -1.98
C ILE A 83 -7.20 -8.24 -3.23
N PHE A 84 -6.06 -7.54 -3.18
CA PHE A 84 -5.52 -6.86 -4.35
C PHE A 84 -5.21 -7.85 -5.48
N ASN A 85 -4.52 -8.96 -5.19
CA ASN A 85 -4.14 -9.94 -6.20
C ASN A 85 -5.37 -10.65 -6.82
N GLU A 86 -6.40 -10.93 -6.04
CA GLU A 86 -7.65 -11.49 -6.56
C GLU A 86 -8.26 -10.56 -7.60
N LYS A 87 -8.38 -9.27 -7.27
CA LYS A 87 -9.01 -8.27 -8.14
C LYS A 87 -8.15 -7.84 -9.33
N TRP A 88 -6.82 -7.82 -9.16
CA TRP A 88 -5.91 -7.39 -10.22
C TRP A 88 -5.76 -8.41 -11.34
N ASN A 89 -6.00 -9.69 -11.04
CA ASN A 89 -5.93 -10.79 -12.02
C ASN A 89 -7.28 -11.14 -12.67
N GLU A 90 -8.36 -10.46 -12.28
CA GLU A 90 -9.67 -10.53 -12.95
C GLU A 90 -9.71 -9.68 -14.22
#